data_AF-A0A1Y3KTW7-F1
#
_entry.id   AF-A0A1Y3KTW7-F1
#
_cell.length_a   1.000
_cell.length_b   1.000
_cell.length_c   1.000
_cell.angle_alpha   90.00
_cell.angle_beta   90.00
_cell.angle_gamma   90.00
#
_symmetry.space_group_name_H-M   'P 1'
#
loop_
_entity.id
_entity.type
_entity.pdbx_description
1 polymer ?
#
loop_
_entity_poly.entity_id
_entity_poly.type
_entity_poly.pdbx_seq_one_letter_code
_entity_poly.pdbx_strand_id
1 'polypeptide(L)'
;MHLYKKNSGECTIVMTVGMHRFANNSCDNDEMYNFAVENPRDGVKFGIYNAGHCNSDESYSHYKILNPIYGKMTAKISVSRAHYVAIGQEVTRGIISEGYKDGQLEGKVSCVYVSADGYNLPHQ
;
A
#
# COMPACT_ATOMS: atom_id res chain seq x y z
N MET A 1 -7.63 5.07 0.61
CA MET A 1 -6.21 5.15 1.04
C MET A 1 -5.65 6.47 0.56
N HIS A 2 -4.95 7.14 1.47
CA HIS A 2 -4.23 8.39 1.23
C HIS A 2 -2.76 8.07 1.02
N LEU A 3 -2.15 8.64 -0.01
CA LEU A 3 -0.73 8.53 -0.35
C LEU A 3 -0.12 9.93 -0.35
N TYR A 4 1.04 10.08 0.25
CA TYR A 4 1.67 11.39 0.51
C TYR A 4 2.99 11.52 -0.24
N LYS A 5 3.14 12.61 -1.01
CA LYS A 5 4.33 12.94 -1.78
C LYS A 5 5.39 13.70 -0.98
N LYS A 6 6.65 13.78 -1.47
CA LYS A 6 7.74 14.49 -0.76
C LYS A 6 7.45 15.98 -0.61
N ASN A 7 6.83 16.57 -1.63
CA ASN A 7 7.02 17.99 -1.93
C ASN A 7 5.75 18.80 -2.20
N SER A 8 4.52 18.32 -1.93
CA SER A 8 3.30 19.16 -1.76
C SER A 8 1.96 18.42 -1.88
N GLY A 9 1.94 17.21 -2.46
CA GLY A 9 0.67 16.59 -2.87
C GLY A 9 0.25 15.37 -2.05
N GLU A 10 -1.06 15.15 -1.99
CA GLU A 10 -1.66 13.87 -1.62
C GLU A 10 -2.42 13.27 -2.80
N CYS A 11 -2.44 11.94 -2.88
CA CYS A 11 -3.27 11.17 -3.80
C CYS A 11 -4.21 10.29 -3.00
N THR A 12 -5.49 10.30 -3.36
CA THR A 12 -6.47 9.39 -2.77
C THR A 12 -6.86 8.33 -3.79
N ILE A 13 -6.82 7.07 -3.34
CA ILE A 13 -7.50 5.97 -4.03
C ILE A 13 -8.61 5.39 -3.18
N VAL A 14 -9.68 4.93 -3.82
CA VAL A 14 -10.70 4.12 -3.15
C VAL A 14 -10.21 2.68 -3.10
N MET A 15 -10.24 2.04 -1.93
CA MET A 15 -9.76 0.65 -1.77
C MET A 15 -10.79 -0.38 -2.27
N THR A 16 -11.24 -0.24 -3.51
CA THR A 16 -12.01 -1.30 -4.19
C THR A 16 -11.04 -2.39 -4.67
N VAL A 17 -11.50 -3.64 -4.66
CA VAL A 17 -10.70 -4.77 -5.17
C VAL A 17 -10.26 -4.49 -6.62
N GLY A 18 -9.01 -4.80 -6.92
CA GLY A 18 -8.41 -4.62 -8.23
C GLY A 18 -7.19 -3.71 -8.20
N MET A 19 -6.77 -3.34 -9.40
CA MET A 19 -5.53 -2.59 -9.64
C MET A 19 -5.82 -1.11 -9.86
N HIS A 20 -5.12 -0.27 -9.10
CA HIS A 20 -5.22 1.19 -9.14
C HIS A 20 -3.91 1.77 -9.67
N ARG A 21 -3.90 2.12 -10.96
CA ARG A 21 -2.74 2.73 -11.64
C ARG A 21 -2.79 4.24 -11.54
N PHE A 22 -1.66 4.88 -11.26
CA PHE A 22 -1.55 6.33 -11.25
C PHE A 22 -1.35 6.94 -12.64
N ALA A 23 -0.80 6.17 -13.58
CA ALA A 23 -0.64 6.61 -14.98
C ALA A 23 -1.95 7.02 -15.67
N ASN A 24 -3.11 6.55 -15.17
CA ASN A 24 -4.42 6.78 -15.77
C ASN A 24 -5.38 7.53 -14.83
N ASN A 25 -4.88 8.23 -13.81
CA ASN A 25 -5.72 9.05 -12.93
C ASN A 25 -5.06 10.42 -12.66
N SER A 26 -5.72 11.26 -11.87
CA SER A 26 -5.22 12.59 -11.51
C SER A 26 -4.07 12.59 -10.50
N CYS A 27 -3.56 11.42 -10.13
CA CYS A 27 -2.41 11.29 -9.24
C CYS A 27 -1.15 11.09 -10.07
N ASP A 28 -0.17 11.98 -9.92
CA ASP A 28 1.12 11.71 -10.55
C ASP A 28 1.70 10.37 -10.08
N ASN A 29 2.32 9.67 -11.01
CA ASN A 29 2.92 8.35 -10.91
C ASN A 29 4.26 8.31 -10.17
N ASP A 30 4.69 9.43 -9.57
CA ASP A 30 6.03 9.61 -9.04
C ASP A 30 6.03 10.20 -7.62
N GLU A 31 7.02 9.80 -6.82
CA GLU A 31 7.39 10.36 -5.51
C GLU A 31 6.43 10.18 -4.33
N MET A 32 5.98 8.98 -4.00
CA MET A 32 5.27 8.71 -2.72
C MET A 32 6.23 8.27 -1.61
N TYR A 33 6.02 8.79 -0.40
CA TYR A 33 6.85 8.52 0.78
C TYR A 33 6.08 7.74 1.82
N ASN A 34 4.81 8.11 2.02
CA ASN A 34 3.99 7.54 3.07
C ASN A 34 2.58 7.24 2.58
N PHE A 35 1.86 6.43 3.34
CA PHE A 35 0.42 6.22 3.17
C PHE A 35 -0.31 6.21 4.52
N ALA A 36 -1.63 6.39 4.45
CA ALA A 36 -2.56 6.15 5.55
C ALA A 36 -3.88 5.60 5.00
N VAL A 37 -4.56 4.73 5.75
CA VAL A 37 -5.85 4.17 5.36
C VAL A 37 -6.95 4.86 6.16
N GLU A 38 -7.86 5.53 5.46
CA GLU A 38 -9.09 6.05 6.04
C GLU A 38 -10.18 4.96 6.04
N ASN A 39 -10.95 4.89 7.12
CA ASN A 39 -11.98 3.87 7.34
C ASN A 39 -11.49 2.44 7.02
N PRO A 40 -10.36 2.01 7.64
CA PRO A 40 -9.78 0.70 7.42
C PRO A 40 -10.80 -0.41 7.71
N ARG A 41 -10.82 -1.42 6.84
CA ARG A 41 -11.71 -2.59 6.95
C ARG A 41 -10.88 -3.84 7.14
N ASP A 42 -11.27 -4.64 8.12
CA ASP A 42 -10.61 -5.90 8.42
C ASP A 42 -10.58 -6.83 7.20
N GLY A 43 -9.49 -7.57 7.05
CA GLY A 43 -9.32 -8.55 5.98
C GLY A 43 -8.89 -7.98 4.62
N VAL A 44 -8.87 -6.65 4.44
CA VAL A 44 -8.35 -6.04 3.21
C VAL A 44 -6.84 -6.23 3.11
N LYS A 45 -6.36 -6.74 1.98
CA LYS A 45 -4.94 -6.78 1.64
C LYS A 45 -4.63 -5.77 0.54
N PHE A 46 -3.46 -5.18 0.59
CA PHE A 46 -3.00 -4.30 -0.48
C PHE A 46 -1.48 -4.33 -0.65
N GLY A 47 -1.04 -4.21 -1.89
CA GLY A 47 0.36 -4.07 -2.25
C GLY A 47 0.63 -2.71 -2.90
N ILE A 48 1.75 -2.09 -2.54
CA ILE A 48 2.25 -0.84 -3.12
C ILE A 48 3.48 -1.19 -3.97
N TYR A 49 3.47 -0.81 -5.26
CA TYR A 49 4.44 -1.28 -6.26
C TYR A 49 5.16 -0.13 -6.96
N ASN A 50 6.42 -0.38 -7.35
CA ASN A 50 7.27 0.60 -8.02
C ASN A 50 6.87 0.88 -9.49
N ALA A 51 6.40 -0.09 -10.30
CA ALA A 51 6.22 0.14 -11.75
C ALA A 51 4.77 0.07 -12.27
N GLY A 52 4.58 0.56 -13.50
CA GLY A 52 3.28 0.90 -14.10
C GLY A 52 2.32 -0.29 -14.31
N HIS A 53 2.82 -1.52 -14.16
CA HIS A 53 2.06 -2.73 -14.47
C HIS A 53 1.63 -3.53 -13.23
N CYS A 54 2.15 -3.21 -12.03
CA CYS A 54 1.86 -3.90 -10.76
C CYS A 54 2.18 -5.39 -10.82
N ASN A 55 3.32 -5.70 -11.43
CA ASN A 55 3.76 -7.07 -11.60
C ASN A 55 4.61 -7.51 -10.39
N SER A 56 4.68 -8.81 -10.16
CA SER A 56 5.43 -9.41 -9.05
C SER A 56 6.94 -9.46 -9.25
N ASP A 57 7.40 -9.14 -10.47
CA ASP A 57 8.81 -8.96 -10.75
C ASP A 57 9.34 -7.61 -10.23
N GLU A 58 8.47 -6.67 -9.87
CA GLU A 58 8.80 -5.33 -9.39
C GLU A 58 8.95 -5.26 -7.86
N SER A 59 9.70 -4.27 -7.34
CA SER A 59 9.76 -4.03 -5.90
C SER A 59 8.39 -3.63 -5.35
N TYR A 60 8.02 -4.24 -4.22
CA TYR A 60 6.73 -4.00 -3.57
C TYR A 60 6.82 -4.07 -2.04
N SER A 61 5.80 -3.51 -1.40
CA SER A 61 5.48 -3.73 0.02
C SER A 61 4.02 -4.14 0.12
N HIS A 62 3.76 -5.28 0.77
CA HIS A 62 2.42 -5.82 0.98
C HIS A 62 1.98 -5.66 2.42
N TYR A 63 0.70 -5.39 2.57
CA TYR A 63 0.07 -5.12 3.85
C TYR A 63 -1.29 -5.81 3.95
N LYS A 64 -1.66 -6.23 5.16
CA LYS A 64 -3.02 -6.66 5.51
C LYS A 64 -3.58 -5.76 6.59
N ILE A 65 -4.86 -5.40 6.49
CA ILE A 65 -5.59 -4.74 7.56
C ILE A 65 -6.13 -5.83 8.50
N LEU A 66 -5.76 -5.75 9.78
CA LEU A 66 -6.21 -6.68 10.81
C LEU A 66 -6.61 -5.94 12.09
N ASN A 67 -7.81 -6.17 12.61
CA ASN A 67 -8.35 -5.55 13.82
C ASN A 67 -8.15 -4.01 13.88
N PRO A 68 -8.54 -3.25 12.84
CA PRO A 68 -8.31 -1.82 12.82
C PRO A 68 -9.22 -1.08 13.81
N ILE A 69 -8.88 0.18 14.11
CA ILE A 69 -9.83 1.06 14.80
C ILE A 69 -10.85 1.58 13.78
N TYR A 70 -12.06 1.03 13.80
CA TYR A 70 -13.15 1.44 12.91
C TYR A 70 -13.43 2.95 13.01
N GLY A 71 -13.65 3.59 11.86
CA GLY A 71 -13.92 5.02 11.75
C GLY A 71 -12.73 5.93 12.02
N LYS A 72 -11.53 5.38 12.26
CA LYS A 72 -10.30 6.18 12.43
C LYS A 72 -9.29 5.90 11.33
N MET A 73 -8.68 6.96 10.83
CA MET A 73 -7.53 6.84 9.93
C MET A 73 -6.36 6.17 10.65
N THR A 74 -5.63 5.32 9.94
CA THR A 74 -4.40 4.70 10.47
C THR A 74 -3.29 5.73 10.65
N ALA A 75 -2.24 5.37 11.39
CA ALA A 75 -1.02 6.17 11.39
C ALA A 75 -0.43 6.28 9.98
N LYS A 76 0.18 7.42 9.70
CA LYS A 76 0.95 7.65 8.46
C LYS A 76 2.26 6.87 8.56
N ILE A 77 2.51 5.98 7.62
CA ILE A 77 3.69 5.10 7.59
C ILE A 77 4.34 5.09 6.22
N SER A 78 5.65 4.79 6.18
CA SER A 78 6.39 4.70 4.92
C SER A 78 5.79 3.65 3.99
N VAL A 79 5.77 3.94 2.68
CA VAL A 79 5.38 2.95 1.66
C VAL A 79 6.29 1.73 1.66
N SER A 80 7.57 1.89 2.05
CA SER A 80 8.59 0.84 2.16
C SER A 80 8.58 0.11 3.51
N ARG A 81 7.66 0.43 4.43
CA ARG A 81 7.78 -0.01 5.83
C ARG A 81 7.78 -1.53 6.00
N ALA A 82 7.13 -2.28 5.11
CA ALA A 82 7.16 -3.75 5.12
C ALA A 82 8.57 -4.34 4.94
N HIS A 83 9.53 -3.60 4.34
CA HIS A 83 10.93 -4.03 4.18
C HIS A 83 11.66 -4.17 5.52
N TYR A 84 11.14 -3.53 6.57
CA TYR A 84 11.78 -3.45 7.88
C TYR A 84 10.98 -4.14 8.98
N VAL A 85 9.90 -4.84 8.62
CA VAL A 85 8.97 -5.48 9.55
C VAL A 85 8.69 -6.90 9.08
N ALA A 86 8.95 -7.88 9.95
CA ALA A 86 8.74 -9.29 9.64
C ALA A 86 7.29 -9.58 9.24
N ILE A 87 7.11 -10.55 8.34
CA ILE A 87 5.78 -10.99 7.87
C ILE A 87 4.92 -11.41 9.07
N GLY A 88 3.66 -10.98 9.07
CA GLY A 88 2.70 -11.23 10.15
C GLY A 88 2.84 -10.30 11.36
N GLN A 89 3.84 -9.43 11.40
CA GLN A 89 3.99 -8.44 12.47
C GLN A 89 3.27 -7.14 12.17
N GLU A 90 2.82 -6.48 13.24
CA GLU A 90 2.16 -5.19 13.15
C GLU A 90 3.16 -4.10 12.76
N VAL A 91 2.88 -3.41 11.66
CA VAL A 91 3.64 -2.27 11.17
C VAL A 91 3.23 -1.00 11.91
N THR A 92 1.92 -0.83 12.06
CA THR A 92 1.26 0.15 12.91
C THR A 92 -0.13 -0.38 13.25
N ARG A 93 -0.81 0.23 14.22
CA ARG A 93 -2.09 -0.27 14.71
C ARG A 93 -3.07 -0.54 13.56
N GLY A 94 -3.41 -1.80 13.36
CA GLY A 94 -4.36 -2.24 12.33
C GLY A 94 -3.77 -2.54 10.96
N ILE A 95 -2.45 -2.41 10.77
CA ILE A 95 -1.73 -2.70 9.52
C ILE A 95 -0.63 -3.72 9.82
N ILE A 96 -0.70 -4.87 9.17
CA ILE A 96 0.23 -6.00 9.29
C ILE A 96 1.10 -6.09 8.04
N SER A 97 2.37 -6.45 8.20
CA SER A 97 3.27 -6.75 7.08
C SER A 97 2.89 -8.09 6.46
N GLU A 98 2.65 -8.13 5.14
CA GLU A 98 2.42 -9.36 4.36
C GLU A 98 3.63 -9.73 3.49
N GLY A 99 4.75 -9.00 3.66
CA GLY A 99 5.98 -9.25 2.91
C GLY A 99 6.32 -8.14 1.93
N TYR A 100 7.43 -8.35 1.24
CA TYR A 100 8.01 -7.37 0.34
C TYR A 100 8.90 -8.05 -0.69
N LYS A 101 9.19 -7.31 -1.76
CA LYS A 101 10.29 -7.63 -2.67
C LYS A 101 11.30 -6.50 -2.68
N ASP A 102 12.57 -6.89 -2.55
CA ASP A 102 13.71 -5.98 -2.54
C ASP A 102 13.71 -5.01 -3.74
N GLY A 103 14.27 -3.83 -3.50
CA GLY A 103 14.36 -2.74 -4.47
C GLY A 103 13.85 -1.43 -3.87
N GLN A 104 13.97 -0.35 -4.64
CA GLN A 104 13.61 0.98 -4.16
C GLN A 104 12.10 1.22 -4.35
N LEU A 105 11.36 1.33 -3.24
CA LEU A 105 9.98 1.87 -3.20
C LEU A 105 9.94 3.34 -2.78
N GLU A 106 11.08 3.89 -2.37
CA GLU A 106 11.20 5.26 -1.90
C GLU A 106 11.44 6.18 -3.11
N GLY A 107 10.41 6.92 -3.50
CA GLY A 107 10.49 7.88 -4.60
C GLY A 107 9.75 7.47 -5.88
N LYS A 108 9.25 6.23 -5.98
CA LYS A 108 8.43 5.80 -7.12
C LYS A 108 7.40 4.76 -6.69
N VAL A 109 6.14 5.17 -6.70
CA VAL A 109 4.99 4.27 -6.55
C VAL A 109 4.12 4.49 -7.77
N SER A 110 3.97 3.46 -8.57
CA SER A 110 3.21 3.55 -9.83
C SER A 110 1.78 3.02 -9.68
N CYS A 111 1.54 2.14 -8.71
CA CYS A 111 0.23 1.58 -8.49
C CYS A 111 0.05 0.89 -7.13
N VAL A 112 -1.23 0.62 -6.84
CA VAL A 112 -1.68 -0.13 -5.68
C VAL A 112 -2.59 -1.26 -6.14
N TYR A 113 -2.34 -2.48 -5.69
CA TYR A 113 -3.23 -3.60 -5.89
C TYR A 113 -3.98 -3.91 -4.60
N VAL A 114 -5.30 -4.05 -4.65
CA VAL A 114 -6.15 -4.33 -3.49
C VAL A 114 -6.85 -5.67 -3.68
N SER A 115 -6.78 -6.56 -2.68
CA SER A 115 -7.54 -7.81 -2.64
C SER A 115 -8.36 -7.94 -1.35
N ALA A 116 -9.39 -8.78 -1.40
CA ALA A 116 -10.21 -9.14 -0.24
C ALA A 116 -9.60 -10.33 0.51
N ASP A 117 -10.02 -10.55 1.75
CA ASP A 117 -9.54 -11.69 2.55
C ASP A 117 -9.86 -13.01 1.85
N GLY A 118 -8.93 -13.96 1.91
CA GLY A 118 -9.00 -15.22 1.16
C GLY A 118 -8.55 -15.14 -0.31
N TYR A 119 -8.29 -13.94 -0.84
CA TYR A 119 -7.63 -13.75 -2.13
C TYR A 119 -6.20 -13.23 -1.93
N ASN A 120 -5.24 -14.03 -2.39
CA ASN A 120 -3.83 -13.63 -2.32
C ASN A 120 -3.58 -12.42 -3.23
N LEU A 121 -2.80 -11.47 -2.71
CA LEU A 121 -2.10 -10.54 -3.58
C LEU A 121 -1.27 -11.38 -4.57
N PRO A 122 -1.09 -10.93 -5.82
CA PRO A 122 -0.30 -11.68 -6.78
C PRO A 122 1.07 -11.96 -6.17
N HIS A 123 1.26 -13.24 -5.82
CA HIS A 123 2.44 -13.88 -5.23
C HIS A 123 2.66 -13.62 -3.72
N GLN A 124 2.24 -14.60 -2.91
CA GLN A 124 2.90 -14.99 -1.65
C GLN A 124 4.11 -15.86 -1.97
#